data_AF-A0A7S2Y4K4-F1
#
_entry.id   AF-A0A7S2Y4K4-F1
#
_cell.length_a   1.000
_cell.length_b   1.000
_cell.length_c   1.000
_cell.angle_alpha   90.00
_cell.angle_beta   90.00
_cell.angle_gamma   90.00
#
_symmetry.space_group_name_H-M   'P 1'
#
loop_
_entity.id
_entity.type
_entity.pdbx_description
1 polymer ?
#
loop_
_entity_poly.entity_id
_entity_poly.type
_entity_poly.pdbx_seq_one_letter_code
_entity_poly.pdbx_strand_id
1 'polypeptide(L)'
;RLKSMGLLETLAWHWKRTACGDTSEEDSVESKHPKALLRRVSTNIGLTYSNRAEMTDSFVKQHPYLLRSLSRIPSRLFQITFGFDTEDSEKPFSHILFSAVKLIGLAIYFGGDNISYLASIGLCDNFQITDESKRISNRKELSAKAATYGNRAYFIACLAGLVVSWRNYREFCAKTNKQLEEEDGGSECDHDKAKEKQFSLFLSFMKSCCDVLVFSNNPGINLWRNVLGYPLHEAVHCTAGLVSASTVLCNIYPDG
;
A
#
# COMPACT_ATOMS: atom_id res chain seq x y z
N ARG A 1 24.78 25.62 10.00
CA ARG A 1 24.81 24.19 10.40
C ARG A 1 23.36 23.75 10.65
N LEU A 2 22.70 23.14 9.66
CA LEU A 2 21.34 22.64 9.80
C LEU A 2 21.37 21.31 10.56
N LYS A 3 20.69 21.23 11.71
CA LYS A 3 20.43 19.95 12.39
C LYS A 3 19.52 19.12 11.49
N SER A 4 19.86 17.86 11.27
CA SER A 4 19.04 16.91 10.51
C SER A 4 17.67 16.77 11.16
N MET A 5 16.61 17.12 10.43
CA MET A 5 15.23 16.89 10.89
C MET A 5 14.87 15.41 10.70
N GLY A 6 14.26 14.81 11.73
CA GLY A 6 13.75 13.44 11.65
C GLY A 6 12.49 13.34 10.78
N LEU A 7 12.11 12.13 10.35
CA LEU A 7 10.94 11.87 9.49
C LEU A 7 9.66 12.55 10.00
N LEU A 8 9.42 12.51 11.32
CA LEU A 8 8.27 13.16 11.96
C LEU A 8 8.38 14.69 11.97
N GLU A 9 9.59 15.24 12.07
CA GLU A 9 9.82 16.68 12.02
C GLU A 9 9.69 17.19 10.58
N THR A 10 10.11 16.41 9.59
CA THR A 10 9.91 16.69 8.16
C THR A 10 8.43 16.64 7.79
N LEU A 11 7.71 15.61 8.24
CA LEU A 11 6.25 15.50 8.05
C LEU A 11 5.50 16.61 8.81
N ALA A 12 5.90 16.94 10.04
CA ALA A 12 5.32 18.03 10.82
C ALA A 12 5.65 19.41 10.24
N TRP A 13 6.83 19.60 9.64
CA TRP A 13 7.20 20.83 8.94
C TRP A 13 6.38 21.00 7.66
N HIS A 14 6.22 19.94 6.87
CA HIS A 14 5.35 19.96 5.69
C HIS A 14 3.89 20.19 6.07
N TRP A 15 3.40 19.53 7.14
CA TRP A 15 2.05 19.74 7.68
C TRP A 15 1.86 21.16 8.22
N LYS A 16 2.86 21.72 8.93
CA LYS A 16 2.81 23.09 9.46
C LYS A 16 2.82 24.12 8.34
N ARG A 17 3.54 23.85 7.24
CA ARG A 17 3.59 24.72 6.06
C ARG A 17 2.30 24.67 5.22
N THR A 18 1.56 23.56 5.26
CA THR A 18 0.24 23.45 4.62
C THR A 18 -0.91 23.90 5.53
N ALA A 19 -0.77 23.80 6.86
CA ALA A 19 -1.79 24.20 7.83
C ALA A 19 -1.71 25.67 8.26
N CYS A 20 -0.50 26.23 8.40
CA CYS A 20 -0.27 27.66 8.53
C CYS A 20 0.03 28.20 7.14
N GLY A 21 -1.01 28.46 6.35
CA GLY A 21 -0.83 29.26 5.14
C GLY A 21 -0.18 30.58 5.53
N ASP A 22 1.04 30.82 5.08
CA ASP A 22 1.60 32.17 4.99
C ASP A 22 0.78 32.91 3.93
N THR A 23 -0.41 33.38 4.32
CA THR A 23 -1.19 34.33 3.56
C THR A 23 -0.69 35.72 3.92
N SER A 24 0.31 36.17 3.16
CA SER A 24 0.42 37.58 2.84
C SER A 24 -0.59 37.88 1.72
N GLU A 25 -1.45 38.87 1.97
CA GLU A 25 -2.38 39.55 1.06
C GLU A 25 -3.76 38.92 0.78
N GLU A 26 -4.76 39.57 1.39
CA GLU A 26 -6.05 40.05 0.86
C GLU A 26 -6.62 39.35 -0.40
N ASP A 27 -7.77 38.66 -0.26
CA ASP A 27 -9.02 39.23 -0.74
C ASP A 27 -10.29 38.40 -0.42
N SER A 28 -11.40 39.13 -0.50
CA SER A 28 -12.75 38.94 0.02
C SER A 28 -13.53 37.64 -0.28
N VAL A 29 -14.31 37.26 0.75
CA VAL A 29 -15.73 36.84 0.81
C VAL A 29 -16.39 36.21 -0.43
N GLU A 30 -17.01 35.04 -0.17
CA GLU A 30 -18.22 34.45 -0.78
C GLU A 30 -18.07 33.23 -1.71
N SER A 31 -18.29 32.02 -1.15
CA SER A 31 -19.33 31.10 -1.66
C SER A 31 -19.46 29.85 -0.76
N LYS A 32 -20.66 29.66 -0.22
CA LYS A 32 -21.05 28.47 0.56
C LYS A 32 -21.41 27.33 -0.38
N HIS A 33 -20.42 26.58 -0.86
CA HIS A 33 -20.67 25.29 -1.53
C HIS A 33 -19.65 24.22 -1.10
N PRO A 34 -20.09 23.01 -0.68
CA PRO A 34 -19.18 21.96 -0.23
C PRO A 34 -18.18 21.48 -1.30
N LYS A 35 -18.47 21.70 -2.59
CA LYS A 35 -17.54 21.44 -3.71
C LYS A 35 -16.39 22.46 -3.77
N ALA A 36 -16.61 23.70 -3.35
CA ALA A 36 -15.56 24.72 -3.28
C ALA A 36 -14.59 24.47 -2.12
N LEU A 37 -15.07 23.84 -1.04
CA LEU A 37 -14.26 23.47 0.12
C LEU A 37 -13.32 22.29 -0.21
N LEU A 38 -13.79 21.28 -0.96
CA LEU A 38 -12.94 20.20 -1.47
C LEU A 38 -11.95 20.68 -2.54
N ARG A 39 -12.34 21.61 -3.43
CA ARG A 39 -11.39 22.27 -4.34
C ARG A 39 -10.34 23.08 -3.60
N ARG A 40 -10.72 23.83 -2.55
CA ARG A 40 -9.77 24.59 -1.73
C ARG A 40 -8.82 23.69 -0.94
N VAL A 41 -9.27 22.51 -0.47
CA VAL A 41 -8.37 21.51 0.13
C VAL A 41 -7.40 20.97 -0.92
N SER A 42 -7.86 20.68 -2.14
CA SER A 42 -6.99 20.26 -3.26
C SER A 42 -5.98 21.35 -3.66
N THR A 43 -6.43 22.59 -3.86
CA THR A 43 -5.53 23.69 -4.29
C THR A 43 -4.61 24.19 -3.17
N ASN A 44 -5.01 24.12 -1.89
CA ASN A 44 -4.12 24.47 -0.76
C ASN A 44 -3.08 23.38 -0.45
N ILE A 45 -3.25 22.17 -0.97
CA ILE A 45 -2.23 21.11 -0.87
C ILE A 45 -1.09 21.33 -1.87
N GLY A 46 -1.25 22.19 -2.89
CA GLY A 46 -0.15 22.66 -3.73
C GLY A 46 0.68 21.55 -4.39
N LEU A 47 0.07 20.41 -4.72
CA LEU A 47 0.75 19.24 -5.30
C LEU A 47 0.74 19.28 -6.84
N THR A 48 1.15 20.40 -7.43
CA THR A 48 1.41 20.44 -8.88
C THR A 48 2.38 19.33 -9.30
N TYR A 49 2.26 18.83 -10.55
CA TYR A 49 3.11 17.74 -11.08
C TYR A 49 4.62 18.00 -10.90
N SER A 50 5.05 19.27 -11.02
CA SER A 50 6.43 19.73 -10.73
C SER A 50 6.84 19.48 -9.27
N ASN A 51 5.95 19.80 -8.32
CA ASN A 51 6.21 19.60 -6.89
C ASN A 51 6.22 18.11 -6.51
N ARG A 52 5.51 17.23 -7.23
CA ARG A 52 5.55 15.79 -6.96
C ARG A 52 6.90 15.18 -7.29
N ALA A 53 7.50 15.55 -8.42
CA ALA A 53 8.83 15.09 -8.83
C ALA A 53 9.93 15.63 -7.90
N GLU A 54 9.85 16.89 -7.47
CA GLU A 54 10.77 17.44 -6.48
C GLU A 54 10.58 16.82 -5.09
N MET A 55 9.35 16.52 -4.69
CA MET A 55 9.05 15.92 -3.40
C MET A 55 9.50 14.46 -3.32
N THR A 56 9.38 13.68 -4.40
CA THR A 56 9.97 12.34 -4.48
C THR A 56 11.49 12.38 -4.54
N ASP A 57 12.08 13.28 -5.34
CA ASP A 57 13.55 13.41 -5.40
C ASP A 57 14.12 13.87 -4.05
N SER A 58 13.45 14.79 -3.36
CA SER A 58 13.80 15.24 -2.00
C SER A 58 13.65 14.12 -0.96
N PHE A 59 12.54 13.35 -1.00
CA PHE A 59 12.32 12.21 -0.10
C PHE A 59 13.35 11.11 -0.31
N VAL A 60 13.68 10.79 -1.58
CA VAL A 60 14.70 9.80 -1.95
C VAL A 60 16.09 10.24 -1.48
N LYS A 61 16.42 11.52 -1.63
CA LYS A 61 17.69 12.11 -1.17
C LYS A 61 17.80 12.22 0.35
N GLN A 62 16.70 12.52 1.05
CA GLN A 62 16.71 12.68 2.52
C GLN A 62 16.70 11.35 3.27
N HIS A 63 16.09 10.29 2.70
CA HIS A 63 15.95 9.01 3.38
C HIS A 63 16.51 7.81 2.60
N PRO A 64 17.78 7.87 2.15
CA PRO A 64 18.38 6.80 1.35
C PRO A 64 18.47 5.48 2.13
N TYR A 65 18.51 5.53 3.47
CA TYR A 65 18.55 4.37 4.35
C TYR A 65 17.19 3.68 4.51
N LEU A 66 16.07 4.41 4.47
CA LEU A 66 14.73 3.83 4.50
C LEU A 66 14.42 3.14 3.19
N LEU A 67 14.76 3.76 2.05
CA LEU A 67 14.64 3.10 0.74
C LEU A 67 15.60 1.91 0.61
N ARG A 68 16.84 1.99 1.13
CA ARG A 68 17.73 0.82 1.23
C ARG A 68 17.19 -0.29 2.13
N SER A 69 16.57 0.05 3.25
CA SER A 69 16.01 -0.93 4.18
C SER A 69 14.73 -1.54 3.64
N LEU A 70 13.82 -0.71 3.10
CA LEU A 70 12.58 -1.10 2.45
C LEU A 70 12.77 -1.73 1.07
N SER A 71 13.95 -1.66 0.45
CA SER A 71 14.28 -2.48 -0.73
C SER A 71 14.90 -3.81 -0.34
N ARG A 72 15.68 -3.85 0.74
CA ARG A 72 16.28 -5.09 1.27
C ARG A 72 15.27 -5.98 2.01
N ILE A 73 14.31 -5.41 2.72
CA ILE A 73 13.29 -6.14 3.48
C ILE A 73 12.40 -6.96 2.52
N PRO A 74 11.83 -6.40 1.43
CA PRO A 74 11.14 -7.17 0.41
C PRO A 74 12.06 -8.14 -0.28
N SER A 75 13.30 -7.77 -0.66
CA SER A 75 14.20 -8.72 -1.33
C SER A 75 14.48 -9.97 -0.49
N ARG A 76 14.73 -9.83 0.83
CA ARG A 76 14.92 -10.97 1.74
C ARG A 76 13.62 -11.70 2.04
N LEU A 77 12.51 -11.00 2.32
CA LEU A 77 11.21 -11.64 2.51
C LEU A 77 10.78 -12.39 1.25
N PHE A 78 11.03 -11.84 0.07
CA PHE A 78 10.70 -12.44 -1.22
C PHE A 78 11.62 -13.63 -1.52
N GLN A 79 12.92 -13.56 -1.24
CA GLN A 79 13.81 -14.72 -1.32
C GLN A 79 13.40 -15.83 -0.35
N ILE A 80 13.09 -15.49 0.91
CA ILE A 80 12.67 -16.44 1.94
C ILE A 80 11.30 -17.05 1.60
N THR A 81 10.36 -16.25 1.08
CA THR A 81 8.98 -16.68 0.83
C THR A 81 8.83 -17.39 -0.51
N PHE A 82 9.63 -17.02 -1.52
CA PHE A 82 9.38 -17.45 -2.89
C PHE A 82 10.51 -18.21 -3.56
N GLY A 83 11.78 -18.11 -3.15
CA GLY A 83 12.86 -19.00 -3.61
C GLY A 83 12.89 -19.36 -5.12
N PHE A 84 12.31 -18.52 -5.99
CA PHE A 84 12.13 -18.83 -7.40
C PHE A 84 13.31 -18.23 -8.15
N ASP A 85 14.26 -19.08 -8.52
CA ASP A 85 15.18 -18.78 -9.61
C ASP A 85 14.33 -18.55 -10.86
N THR A 86 14.28 -17.28 -11.26
CA THR A 86 13.47 -16.82 -12.39
C THR A 86 14.36 -16.78 -13.62
N GLU A 87 14.67 -17.96 -14.16
CA GLU A 87 15.16 -18.08 -15.53
C GLU A 87 13.97 -18.03 -16.51
N ASP A 88 13.90 -16.88 -17.20
CA ASP A 88 13.33 -16.58 -18.52
C ASP A 88 12.57 -17.69 -19.27
N SER A 89 11.39 -18.07 -18.77
CA SER A 89 10.38 -18.73 -19.60
C SER A 89 9.14 -17.84 -19.71
N GLU A 90 8.96 -17.26 -20.90
CA GLU A 90 7.78 -16.55 -21.37
C GLU A 90 6.48 -17.28 -20.98
N LYS A 91 5.77 -16.89 -19.92
CA LYS A 91 4.35 -17.29 -19.79
C LYS A 91 3.46 -16.21 -19.19
N PRO A 92 2.44 -15.72 -19.95
CA PRO A 92 1.32 -14.97 -19.40
C PRO A 92 0.55 -15.76 -18.33
N PHE A 93 0.72 -17.09 -18.29
CA PHE A 93 0.10 -17.97 -17.32
C PHE A 93 0.40 -17.61 -15.86
N SER A 94 1.65 -17.22 -15.54
CA SER A 94 2.00 -16.86 -14.17
C SER A 94 1.26 -15.61 -13.69
N HIS A 95 1.18 -14.58 -14.53
CA HIS A 95 0.42 -13.37 -14.27
C HIS A 95 -1.08 -13.67 -14.08
N ILE A 96 -1.65 -14.51 -14.95
CA ILE A 96 -3.06 -14.95 -14.84
C ILE A 96 -3.28 -15.70 -13.53
N LEU A 97 -2.40 -16.64 -13.20
CA LEU A 97 -2.50 -17.46 -11.99
C LEU A 97 -2.44 -16.59 -10.72
N PHE A 98 -1.44 -15.72 -10.57
CA PHE A 98 -1.34 -14.86 -9.39
C PHE A 98 -2.46 -13.83 -9.31
N SER A 99 -2.94 -13.32 -10.45
CA SER A 99 -4.13 -12.46 -10.48
C SER A 99 -5.38 -13.20 -10.02
N ALA A 100 -5.56 -14.45 -10.46
CA ALA A 100 -6.68 -15.30 -10.02
C ALA A 100 -6.59 -15.61 -8.52
N VAL A 101 -5.40 -15.97 -8.00
CA VAL A 101 -5.16 -16.19 -6.58
C VAL A 101 -5.50 -14.93 -5.77
N LYS A 102 -5.08 -13.75 -6.25
CA LYS A 102 -5.41 -12.47 -5.62
C LYS A 102 -6.92 -12.24 -5.57
N LEU A 103 -7.64 -12.47 -6.67
CA LEU A 103 -9.09 -12.30 -6.72
C LEU A 103 -9.83 -13.29 -5.80
N ILE A 104 -9.41 -14.56 -5.78
CA ILE A 104 -9.99 -15.58 -4.89
C ILE A 104 -9.73 -15.22 -3.43
N GLY A 105 -8.50 -14.84 -3.08
CA GLY A 105 -8.17 -14.44 -1.70
C GLY A 105 -8.95 -13.21 -1.24
N LEU A 106 -9.17 -12.22 -2.12
CA LEU A 106 -10.04 -11.08 -1.85
C LEU A 106 -11.50 -11.51 -1.66
N ALA A 107 -12.03 -12.41 -2.50
CA ALA A 107 -13.40 -12.90 -2.38
C ALA A 107 -13.61 -13.66 -1.06
N ILE A 108 -12.65 -14.51 -0.65
CA ILE A 108 -12.69 -15.22 0.63
C ILE A 108 -12.57 -14.24 1.80
N TYR A 109 -11.73 -13.20 1.70
CA TYR A 109 -11.64 -12.15 2.71
C TYR A 109 -12.99 -11.45 2.91
N PHE A 110 -13.61 -10.98 1.83
CA PHE A 110 -14.92 -10.35 1.91
C PHE A 110 -15.98 -11.32 2.47
N GLY A 111 -15.97 -12.58 2.03
CA GLY A 111 -16.86 -13.61 2.57
C GLY A 111 -16.65 -13.83 4.08
N GLY A 112 -15.39 -13.93 4.52
CA GLY A 112 -15.04 -14.11 5.92
C GLY A 112 -15.42 -12.92 6.79
N ASP A 113 -15.26 -11.68 6.29
CA ASP A 113 -15.65 -10.45 6.97
C ASP A 113 -17.18 -10.37 7.14
N ASN A 114 -17.92 -10.69 6.07
CA ASN A 114 -19.39 -10.76 6.13
C ASN A 114 -19.88 -11.86 7.07
N ILE A 115 -19.29 -13.07 7.02
CA ILE A 115 -19.65 -14.16 7.95
C ILE A 115 -19.33 -13.76 9.39
N SER A 116 -18.18 -13.11 9.63
CA SER A 116 -17.80 -12.61 10.94
C SER A 116 -18.82 -11.60 11.48
N TYR A 117 -19.22 -10.64 10.63
CA TYR A 117 -20.25 -9.66 10.95
C TYR A 117 -21.60 -10.32 11.26
N LEU A 118 -22.10 -11.19 10.37
CA LEU A 118 -23.36 -11.91 10.54
C LEU A 118 -23.37 -12.79 11.79
N ALA A 119 -22.25 -13.47 12.07
CA ALA A 119 -22.07 -14.21 13.32
C ALA A 119 -22.15 -13.25 14.52
N SER A 120 -21.45 -12.10 14.50
CA SER A 120 -21.41 -11.16 15.64
C SER A 120 -22.77 -10.60 16.05
N ILE A 121 -23.69 -10.41 15.10
CA ILE A 121 -25.06 -9.95 15.36
C ILE A 121 -26.00 -11.09 15.79
N GLY A 122 -25.55 -12.34 15.75
CA GLY A 122 -26.31 -13.51 16.17
C GLY A 122 -27.18 -14.13 15.07
N LEU A 123 -26.94 -13.83 13.79
CA LEU A 123 -27.71 -14.44 12.69
C LEU A 123 -27.50 -15.96 12.63
N CYS A 124 -26.32 -16.43 13.06
CA CYS A 124 -25.96 -17.85 13.10
C CYS A 124 -26.15 -18.49 14.48
N ASP A 125 -26.88 -17.86 15.39
CA ASP A 125 -27.10 -18.40 16.73
C ASP A 125 -27.98 -19.67 16.68
N ASN A 126 -27.57 -20.70 17.42
CA ASN A 126 -28.43 -21.85 17.66
C ASN A 126 -29.34 -21.58 18.88
N PHE A 127 -30.58 -21.17 18.62
CA PHE A 127 -31.59 -20.91 19.65
C PHE A 127 -32.10 -22.16 20.38
N GLN A 128 -31.72 -23.37 19.95
CA GLN A 128 -31.99 -24.59 20.71
C GLN A 128 -31.13 -24.68 21.99
N ILE A 129 -30.02 -23.93 22.05
CA ILE A 129 -29.21 -23.81 23.26
C ILE A 129 -29.88 -22.81 24.20
N THR A 130 -30.43 -23.30 25.31
CA THR A 130 -31.10 -22.50 26.34
C THR A 130 -30.13 -21.66 27.17
N ASP A 131 -28.87 -22.10 27.29
CA ASP A 131 -27.81 -21.35 27.97
C ASP A 131 -27.30 -20.20 27.09
N GLU A 132 -27.65 -18.97 27.48
CA GLU A 132 -27.24 -17.74 26.82
C GLU A 132 -25.71 -17.55 26.80
N SER A 133 -25.03 -17.88 27.90
CA SER A 133 -23.57 -17.71 28.00
C SER A 133 -22.86 -18.57 26.96
N LYS A 134 -23.30 -19.83 26.83
CA LYS A 134 -22.79 -20.76 25.81
C LYS A 134 -23.09 -20.28 24.39
N ARG A 135 -24.27 -19.73 24.13
CA ARG A 135 -24.64 -19.17 22.83
C ARG A 135 -23.74 -17.99 22.45
N ILE A 136 -23.53 -17.04 23.37
CA ILE A 136 -22.63 -15.89 23.17
C ILE A 136 -21.18 -16.35 22.94
N SER A 137 -20.72 -17.37 23.67
CA SER A 137 -19.38 -17.93 23.48
C SER A 137 -19.21 -18.53 22.08
N ASN A 138 -20.16 -19.37 21.64
CA ASN A 138 -20.15 -19.97 20.30
C ASN A 138 -20.15 -18.90 19.20
N ARG A 139 -20.92 -17.83 19.42
CA ARG A 139 -20.99 -16.67 18.51
C ARG A 139 -19.63 -16.00 18.34
N LYS A 140 -18.97 -15.68 19.46
CA LYS A 140 -17.63 -15.07 19.46
C LYS A 140 -16.61 -15.98 18.79
N GLU A 141 -16.68 -17.28 19.04
CA GLU A 141 -15.80 -18.27 18.42
C GLU A 141 -15.99 -18.33 16.89
N LEU A 142 -17.23 -18.40 16.41
CA LEU A 142 -17.53 -18.42 14.98
C LEU A 142 -17.05 -17.14 14.28
N SER A 143 -17.34 -15.98 14.86
CA SER A 143 -16.87 -14.69 14.34
C SER A 143 -15.34 -14.62 14.29
N ALA A 144 -14.66 -15.01 15.38
CA ALA A 144 -13.20 -15.02 15.43
C ALA A 144 -12.59 -15.99 14.40
N LYS A 145 -13.16 -17.19 14.22
CA LYS A 145 -12.73 -18.15 13.20
C LYS A 145 -12.90 -17.58 11.80
N ALA A 146 -14.08 -17.04 11.47
CA ALA A 146 -14.35 -16.45 10.16
C ALA A 146 -13.39 -15.29 9.85
N ALA A 147 -13.17 -14.38 10.80
CA ALA A 147 -12.21 -13.29 10.67
C ALA A 147 -10.78 -13.81 10.46
N THR A 148 -10.37 -14.85 11.19
CA THR A 148 -9.04 -15.46 11.05
C THR A 148 -8.84 -16.06 9.66
N TYR A 149 -9.82 -16.80 9.14
CA TYR A 149 -9.76 -17.34 7.78
C TYR A 149 -9.75 -16.25 6.72
N GLY A 150 -10.58 -15.22 6.88
CA GLY A 150 -10.59 -14.05 6.00
C GLY A 150 -9.23 -13.36 5.95
N ASN A 151 -8.64 -13.08 7.11
CA ASN A 151 -7.31 -12.46 7.22
C ASN A 151 -6.22 -13.28 6.51
N ARG A 152 -6.20 -14.60 6.71
CA ARG A 152 -5.25 -15.50 6.04
C ARG A 152 -5.40 -15.46 4.52
N ALA A 153 -6.63 -15.53 4.03
CA ALA A 153 -6.89 -15.47 2.59
C ALA A 153 -6.49 -14.11 1.99
N TYR A 154 -6.76 -13.02 2.70
CA TYR A 154 -6.33 -11.68 2.30
C TYR A 154 -4.80 -11.56 2.23
N PHE A 155 -4.10 -12.10 3.22
CA PHE A 155 -2.64 -12.09 3.22
C PHE A 155 -2.04 -12.87 2.04
N ILE A 156 -2.64 -14.01 1.67
CA ILE A 156 -2.27 -14.74 0.44
C ILE A 156 -2.51 -13.86 -0.80
N ALA A 157 -3.61 -13.12 -0.85
CA ALA A 157 -3.88 -12.17 -1.93
C ALA A 157 -2.85 -11.02 -1.99
N CYS A 158 -2.41 -10.50 -0.84
CA CYS A 158 -1.34 -9.49 -0.77
C CYS A 158 -0.01 -10.05 -1.30
N LEU A 159 0.35 -11.27 -0.92
CA LEU A 159 1.54 -11.96 -1.42
C LEU A 159 1.49 -12.17 -2.94
N ALA A 160 0.36 -12.64 -3.47
CA ALA A 160 0.16 -12.77 -4.91
C ALA A 160 0.24 -11.41 -5.62
N GLY A 161 -0.35 -10.37 -5.04
CA GLY A 161 -0.28 -9.00 -5.54
C GLY A 161 1.14 -8.44 -5.56
N LEU A 162 1.95 -8.75 -4.55
CA LEU A 162 3.38 -8.39 -4.49
C LEU A 162 4.18 -9.06 -5.61
N VAL A 163 3.94 -10.35 -5.86
CA VAL A 163 4.61 -11.07 -6.97
C VAL A 163 4.28 -10.44 -8.31
N VAL A 164 3.01 -10.10 -8.55
CA VAL A 164 2.58 -9.45 -9.81
C VAL A 164 3.20 -8.06 -9.97
N SER A 165 3.12 -7.21 -8.94
CA SER A 165 3.65 -5.84 -9.02
C SER A 165 5.17 -5.81 -9.14
N TRP A 166 5.88 -6.71 -8.46
CA TRP A 166 7.32 -6.89 -8.61
C TRP A 166 7.71 -7.28 -10.04
N ARG A 167 7.04 -8.28 -10.62
CA ARG A 167 7.32 -8.74 -11.99
C ARG A 167 7.08 -7.62 -12.99
N ASN A 168 5.93 -6.94 -12.91
CA ASN A 168 5.60 -5.83 -13.80
C ASN A 168 6.64 -4.70 -13.72
N TYR A 169 7.11 -4.36 -12.50
CA TYR A 169 8.16 -3.36 -12.31
C TYR A 169 9.51 -3.80 -12.91
N ARG A 170 9.94 -5.04 -12.64
CA ARG A 170 11.21 -5.59 -13.15
C ARG A 170 11.22 -5.71 -14.67
N GLU A 171 10.14 -6.25 -15.25
CA GLU A 171 9.98 -6.40 -16.69
C GLU A 171 9.99 -5.05 -17.40
N PHE A 172 9.34 -4.04 -16.81
CA PHE A 172 9.38 -2.67 -17.34
C PHE A 172 10.80 -2.11 -17.32
N CYS A 173 11.51 -2.20 -16.19
CA CYS A 173 12.89 -1.72 -16.08
C CYS A 173 13.83 -2.43 -17.08
N ALA A 174 13.67 -3.74 -17.26
CA ALA A 174 14.47 -4.49 -18.23
C ALA A 174 14.20 -4.06 -19.67
N LYS A 175 12.93 -3.80 -20.03
CA LYS A 175 12.55 -3.31 -21.36
C LYS A 175 13.08 -1.89 -21.61
N THR A 176 12.93 -0.99 -20.64
CA THR A 176 13.42 0.39 -20.75
C THR A 176 14.94 0.45 -20.90
N ASN A 177 15.69 -0.38 -20.16
CA ASN A 177 17.15 -0.42 -20.30
C ASN A 177 17.58 -0.90 -21.70
N LYS A 178 16.93 -1.92 -22.26
CA LYS A 178 17.21 -2.39 -23.63
C LYS A 178 16.90 -1.31 -24.68
N GLN A 179 15.77 -0.63 -24.56
CA GLN A 179 15.40 0.46 -25.47
C GLN A 179 16.40 1.63 -25.42
N LEU A 180 16.92 1.96 -24.23
CA LEU A 180 17.97 2.98 -24.06
C LEU A 180 19.31 2.58 -24.70
N GLU A 181 19.60 1.29 -24.79
CA GLU A 181 20.81 0.78 -25.47
C GLU A 181 20.64 0.74 -27.00
N GLU A 182 19.41 0.60 -27.50
CA GLU A 182 19.11 0.45 -28.93
C GLU A 182 18.80 1.78 -29.65
N GLU A 183 18.27 2.80 -28.95
CA GLU A 183 17.88 4.09 -29.54
C GLU A 183 18.74 5.26 -29.05
N ASP A 184 19.75 5.65 -29.84
CA ASP A 184 20.60 6.85 -29.62
C ASP A 184 19.90 8.17 -30.06
N GLY A 185 18.57 8.21 -30.09
CA GLY A 185 17.82 9.32 -30.68
C GLY A 185 16.33 9.41 -30.34
N GLY A 186 15.87 8.80 -29.25
CA GLY A 186 14.48 8.86 -28.80
C GLY A 186 13.99 10.29 -28.55
N SER A 187 12.73 10.57 -28.89
CA SER A 187 12.08 11.86 -28.63
C SER A 187 11.95 12.11 -27.12
N GLU A 188 12.24 13.34 -26.67
CA GLU A 188 12.16 13.76 -25.25
C GLU A 188 10.78 13.43 -24.61
N CYS A 189 9.71 13.50 -25.41
CA CYS A 189 8.34 13.18 -24.99
C CYS A 189 8.15 11.70 -24.58
N ASP A 190 8.89 10.77 -25.17
CA ASP A 190 8.77 9.34 -24.86
C ASP A 190 9.53 8.97 -23.58
N HIS A 191 10.61 9.69 -23.27
CA HIS A 191 11.33 9.54 -22.01
C HIS A 191 10.48 9.92 -20.80
N ASP A 192 9.72 11.01 -20.89
CA ASP A 192 8.90 11.46 -19.76
C ASP A 192 7.74 10.51 -19.46
N LYS A 193 7.08 9.99 -20.51
CA LYS A 193 6.05 8.93 -20.35
C LYS A 193 6.64 7.64 -19.76
N ALA A 194 7.85 7.27 -20.16
CA ALA A 194 8.52 6.10 -19.61
C ALA A 194 8.84 6.27 -18.12
N LYS A 195 9.34 7.45 -17.70
CA LYS A 195 9.57 7.79 -16.29
C LYS A 195 8.28 7.77 -15.48
N GLU A 196 7.20 8.34 -16.00
CA GLU A 196 5.89 8.35 -15.34
C GLU A 196 5.38 6.93 -15.10
N LYS A 197 5.44 6.08 -16.15
CA LYS A 197 5.05 4.67 -16.04
C LYS A 197 5.95 3.89 -15.07
N GLN A 198 7.27 4.14 -15.09
CA GLN A 198 8.20 3.55 -14.14
C GLN A 198 7.82 3.89 -12.69
N PHE A 199 7.52 5.16 -12.44
CA PHE A 199 7.13 5.65 -11.13
C PHE A 199 5.80 5.06 -10.68
N SER A 200 4.80 4.99 -11.55
CA SER A 200 3.52 4.34 -11.26
C SER A 200 3.68 2.86 -10.88
N LEU A 201 4.50 2.11 -11.64
CA LEU A 201 4.80 0.71 -11.33
C LEU A 201 5.57 0.56 -10.02
N PHE A 202 6.52 1.47 -9.74
CA PHE A 202 7.25 1.50 -8.47
C PHE A 202 6.32 1.75 -7.29
N LEU A 203 5.39 2.72 -7.38
CA LEU A 203 4.39 2.98 -6.35
C LEU A 203 3.50 1.77 -6.11
N SER A 204 3.05 1.09 -7.17
CA SER A 204 2.26 -0.13 -7.08
C SER A 204 3.00 -1.28 -6.36
N PHE A 205 4.29 -1.44 -6.65
CA PHE A 205 5.16 -2.38 -5.95
C PHE A 205 5.33 -2.00 -4.47
N MET A 206 5.67 -0.75 -4.17
CA MET A 206 5.83 -0.26 -2.79
C MET A 206 4.54 -0.42 -1.96
N LYS A 207 3.39 -0.13 -2.57
CA LYS A 207 2.07 -0.36 -1.98
C LYS A 207 1.87 -1.83 -1.63
N SER A 208 2.22 -2.74 -2.54
CA SER A 208 2.11 -4.19 -2.30
C SER A 208 3.05 -4.66 -1.17
N CYS A 209 4.26 -4.11 -1.08
CA CYS A 209 5.17 -4.36 0.05
C CYS A 209 4.54 -3.90 1.38
N CYS A 210 3.95 -2.70 1.39
CA CYS A 210 3.29 -2.16 2.58
C CYS A 210 2.09 -3.00 2.99
N ASP A 211 1.27 -3.45 2.05
CA ASP A 211 0.14 -4.36 2.34
C ASP A 211 0.66 -5.65 3.02
N VAL A 212 1.68 -6.31 2.46
CA VAL A 212 2.25 -7.51 3.08
C VAL A 212 2.76 -7.21 4.50
N LEU A 213 3.44 -6.08 4.72
CA LEU A 213 3.89 -5.68 6.05
C LEU A 213 2.73 -5.47 7.03
N VAL A 214 1.69 -4.74 6.61
CA VAL A 214 0.51 -4.45 7.43
C VAL A 214 -0.19 -5.75 7.83
N PHE A 215 -0.52 -6.59 6.86
CA PHE A 215 -1.31 -7.81 7.10
C PHE A 215 -0.49 -8.95 7.72
N SER A 216 0.84 -8.87 7.72
CA SER A 216 1.70 -9.89 8.33
C SER A 216 1.54 -10.03 9.85
N ASN A 217 1.00 -9.01 10.52
CA ASN A 217 0.75 -9.00 11.96
C ASN A 217 -0.71 -9.33 12.34
N ASN A 218 -1.58 -9.63 11.35
CA ASN A 218 -2.98 -9.93 11.62
C ASN A 218 -3.15 -11.27 12.36
N PRO A 219 -4.23 -11.41 13.16
CA PRO A 219 -4.58 -12.66 13.82
C PRO A 219 -4.63 -13.83 12.82
N GLY A 220 -3.92 -14.90 13.15
CA GLY A 220 -3.83 -16.10 12.33
C GLY A 220 -2.64 -16.18 11.38
N ILE A 221 -1.90 -15.09 11.17
CA ILE A 221 -0.68 -15.05 10.34
C ILE A 221 0.56 -14.95 11.22
N ASN A 222 0.65 -13.91 12.06
CA ASN A 222 1.73 -13.70 13.04
C ASN A 222 3.15 -13.91 12.45
N LEU A 223 3.39 -13.49 11.19
CA LEU A 223 4.62 -13.83 10.46
C LEU A 223 5.88 -13.36 11.20
N TRP A 224 5.90 -12.11 11.66
CA TRP A 224 7.04 -11.54 12.38
C TRP A 224 7.35 -12.28 13.68
N ARG A 225 6.30 -12.61 14.44
CA ARG A 225 6.45 -13.39 15.67
C ARG A 225 6.99 -14.79 15.35
N ASN A 226 6.56 -15.42 14.26
CA ASN A 226 7.02 -16.76 13.87
C ASN A 226 8.46 -16.76 13.35
N VAL A 227 8.86 -15.73 12.58
CA VAL A 227 10.18 -15.67 11.91
C VAL A 227 11.25 -15.05 12.80
N LEU A 228 10.92 -13.98 13.52
CA LEU A 228 11.88 -13.20 14.31
C LEU A 228 11.66 -13.31 15.83
N GLY A 229 10.59 -13.96 16.28
CA GLY A 229 10.27 -14.14 17.70
C GLY A 229 9.56 -12.95 18.35
N TYR A 230 9.41 -11.82 17.65
CA TYR A 230 8.75 -10.61 18.16
C TYR A 230 7.73 -10.05 17.15
N PRO A 231 6.64 -9.40 17.61
CA PRO A 231 5.66 -8.78 16.72
C PRO A 231 6.25 -7.57 16.00
N LEU A 232 5.71 -7.24 14.82
CA LEU A 232 6.08 -6.03 14.12
C LEU A 232 5.75 -4.80 14.98
N HIS A 233 6.67 -3.83 15.05
CA HIS A 233 6.46 -2.62 15.81
C HIS A 233 5.28 -1.82 15.24
N GLU A 234 4.35 -1.40 16.08
CA GLU A 234 3.10 -0.74 15.66
C GLU A 234 3.35 0.53 14.85
N ALA A 235 4.38 1.33 15.18
CA ALA A 235 4.73 2.50 14.37
C ALA A 235 5.11 2.15 12.91
N VAL A 236 5.79 1.02 12.67
CA VAL A 236 6.12 0.55 11.32
C VAL A 236 4.85 0.09 10.61
N HIS A 237 3.99 -0.63 11.33
CA HIS A 237 2.70 -1.09 10.84
C HIS A 237 1.80 0.09 10.40
N CYS A 238 1.61 1.09 11.27
CA CYS A 238 0.81 2.28 10.94
C CYS A 238 1.41 3.08 9.78
N THR A 239 2.73 3.26 9.76
CA THR A 239 3.40 3.99 8.68
C THR A 239 3.21 3.29 7.33
N ALA A 240 3.36 1.96 7.29
CA ALA A 240 3.09 1.18 6.08
C ALA A 240 1.62 1.28 5.65
N GLY A 241 0.69 1.27 6.60
CA GLY A 241 -0.73 1.48 6.34
C GLY A 241 -1.02 2.85 5.71
N LEU A 242 -0.42 3.91 6.25
CA LEU A 242 -0.53 5.27 5.70
C LEU A 242 0.04 5.35 4.29
N VAL A 243 1.24 4.80 4.04
CA VAL A 243 1.85 4.80 2.71
C VAL A 243 0.97 4.04 1.71
N SER A 244 0.46 2.86 2.08
CA SER A 244 -0.46 2.09 1.22
C SER A 244 -1.72 2.89 0.90
N ALA A 245 -2.37 3.51 1.90
CA ALA A 245 -3.55 4.33 1.69
C ALA A 245 -3.27 5.57 0.81
N SER A 246 -2.16 6.26 1.04
CA SER A 246 -1.74 7.42 0.25
C SER A 246 -1.55 7.07 -1.22
N THR A 247 -0.93 5.93 -1.54
CA THR A 247 -0.76 5.52 -2.95
C THR A 247 -2.09 5.27 -3.66
N VAL A 248 -3.10 4.75 -2.95
CA VAL A 248 -4.46 4.59 -3.51
C VAL A 248 -5.08 5.96 -3.79
N LEU A 249 -4.94 6.91 -2.86
CA LEU A 249 -5.45 8.27 -3.03
C LEU A 249 -4.78 8.99 -4.21
N CYS A 250 -3.47 8.85 -4.38
CA CYS A 250 -2.74 9.40 -5.53
C CYS A 250 -3.24 8.83 -6.88
N ASN A 251 -3.63 7.56 -6.91
CA ASN A 251 -4.17 6.94 -8.12
C ASN A 251 -5.62 7.36 -8.42
N ILE A 252 -6.43 7.63 -7.39
CA ILE A 252 -7.82 8.08 -7.56
C ILE A 252 -7.89 9.57 -7.94
N TYR A 253 -6.97 10.37 -7.42
CA TYR A 253 -6.92 11.83 -7.64
C TYR A 253 -5.59 12.25 -8.28
N PRO A 254 -5.37 11.90 -9.57
CA PRO A 254 -4.11 12.20 -10.25
C PRO A 254 -3.84 13.70 -10.42
N ASP A 255 -4.87 14.55 -10.42
CA ASP A 255 -4.77 16.00 -10.73
C ASP A 255 -4.77 16.92 -9.49
N GLY A 256 -4.61 16.36 -8.28
CA GLY A 256 -4.61 17.13 -7.03
C GLY A 256 -3.44 18.09 -6.87
#